data_AF-A0A2M7JZQ2-F1
#
_entry.id   AF-A0A2M7JZQ2-F1
#
_cell.length_a   1.000
_cell.length_b   1.000
_cell.length_c   1.000
_cell.angle_alpha   90.00
_cell.angle_beta   90.00
_cell.angle_gamma   90.00
#
_symmetry.space_group_name_H-M   'P 1'
#
loop_
_entity.id
_entity.type
_entity.pdbx_description
1 polymer ?
#
loop_
_entity_poly.entity_id
_entity_poly.type
_entity_poly.pdbx_seq_one_letter_code
_entity_poly.pdbx_strand_id
1 'polypeptide(L)'
;KVISRQLKKALAGIEPTHDIVIAYEPVWAIGTGRAANGKQAAATIKFIRDFVAKLWNKNIARDLRILYGGSVTSGNIAEFVSLLEIDGALVGGASLKAGEFVSIVSQTATIKKNTTSKR
;
A
#
# COMPACT_ATOMS: atom_id res chain seq x y z
N LYS A 1 -13.70 9.47 7.31
CA LYS A 1 -13.37 10.47 8.37
C LYS A 1 -12.04 10.19 9.07
N VAL A 2 -11.70 8.94 9.42
CA VAL A 2 -10.43 8.61 10.11
C VAL A 2 -9.21 8.83 9.21
N ILE A 3 -9.19 8.21 8.01
CA ILE A 3 -8.04 8.26 7.10
C ILE A 3 -7.70 9.70 6.67
N SER A 4 -8.68 10.48 6.21
CA SER A 4 -8.43 11.88 5.81
C SER A 4 -7.89 12.74 6.95
N ARG A 5 -8.34 12.51 8.20
CA ARG A 5 -7.81 13.20 9.38
C ARG A 5 -6.36 12.80 9.66
N GLN A 6 -6.03 11.51 9.56
CA GLN A 6 -4.65 11.03 9.72
C GLN A 6 -3.73 11.63 8.65
N LEU A 7 -4.14 11.59 7.37
CA LEU A 7 -3.38 12.20 6.27
C LEU A 7 -3.14 13.70 6.48
N LYS A 8 -4.19 14.46 6.83
CA LYS A 8 -4.06 15.90 7.07
C LYS A 8 -3.08 16.21 8.20
N LYS A 9 -3.07 15.42 9.27
CA LYS A 9 -2.16 15.61 10.41
C LYS A 9 -0.74 15.16 10.08
N ALA A 10 -0.58 14.00 9.45
CA ALA A 10 0.74 13.42 9.15
C ALA A 10 1.51 14.23 8.11
N LEU A 11 0.81 14.88 7.17
CA LEU A 11 1.41 15.69 6.11
C LEU A 11 1.44 17.20 6.43
N ALA A 12 1.02 17.61 7.63
CA ALA A 12 1.01 19.01 8.02
C ALA A 12 2.45 19.55 8.15
N GLY A 13 2.75 20.65 7.45
CA GLY A 13 4.09 21.27 7.46
C GLY A 13 5.13 20.50 6.67
N ILE A 14 4.75 19.44 5.96
CA ILE A 14 5.63 18.71 5.05
C ILE A 14 5.47 19.32 3.65
N GLU A 15 6.57 19.82 3.11
CA GLU A 15 6.61 20.28 1.73
C GLU A 15 6.36 19.13 0.74
N PRO A 16 5.73 19.39 -0.42
CA PRO A 16 5.46 18.35 -1.40
C PRO A 16 6.74 17.60 -1.82
N THR A 17 6.79 16.28 -1.61
CA THR A 17 7.98 15.45 -1.88
C THR A 17 7.64 14.04 -2.38
N HIS A 18 8.58 13.40 -3.07
CA HIS A 18 8.54 12.00 -3.50
C HIS A 18 9.20 11.04 -2.49
N ASP A 19 9.90 11.58 -1.48
CA ASP A 19 10.68 10.79 -0.52
C ASP A 19 9.84 10.16 0.61
N ILE A 20 8.52 10.15 0.46
CA ILE A 20 7.58 9.61 1.43
C ILE A 20 6.97 8.32 0.89
N VAL A 21 6.79 7.36 1.79
CA VAL A 21 6.01 6.15 1.57
C VAL A 21 4.85 6.15 2.54
N ILE A 22 3.64 5.87 2.06
CA ILE A 22 2.45 5.72 2.91
C ILE A 22 2.11 4.24 3.01
N ALA A 23 1.90 3.72 4.21
CA ALA A 23 1.34 2.37 4.40
C ALA A 23 -0.10 2.49 4.90
N TYR A 24 -1.04 1.82 4.22
CA TYR A 24 -2.42 1.69 4.68
C TYR A 24 -2.59 0.42 5.50
N GLU A 25 -2.90 0.58 6.79
CA GLU A 25 -3.17 -0.54 7.70
C GLU A 25 -4.68 -0.67 7.98
N PRO A 26 -5.36 -1.72 7.48
CA PRO A 26 -6.76 -1.99 7.80
C PRO A 26 -6.89 -2.59 9.21
N VAL A 27 -6.72 -1.79 10.26
CA VAL A 27 -6.73 -2.24 11.67
C VAL A 27 -7.98 -3.07 12.04
N TRP A 28 -9.12 -2.77 11.42
CA TRP A 28 -10.37 -3.52 11.60
C TRP A 28 -10.31 -4.99 11.14
N ALA A 29 -9.35 -5.33 10.27
CA ALA A 29 -9.12 -6.68 9.75
C ALA A 29 -7.98 -7.42 10.49
N ILE A 30 -7.29 -6.78 11.42
CA ILE A 30 -6.17 -7.37 12.16
C ILE A 30 -6.69 -8.10 13.40
N GLY A 31 -6.45 -9.41 13.49
CA GLY A 31 -6.82 -10.21 14.66
C GLY A 31 -8.33 -10.53 14.80
N THR A 32 -9.15 -10.17 13.82
CA THR A 32 -10.61 -10.30 13.88
C THR A 32 -11.17 -11.54 13.15
N GLY A 33 -10.30 -12.35 12.52
CA GLY A 33 -10.71 -13.46 11.66
C GLY A 33 -11.36 -13.03 10.33
N ARG A 34 -11.51 -11.73 10.09
CA ARG A 34 -12.01 -11.15 8.83
C ARG A 34 -10.84 -10.54 8.06
N ALA A 35 -10.43 -11.19 6.97
CA ALA A 35 -9.40 -10.65 6.09
C ALA A 35 -9.96 -9.48 5.27
N ALA A 36 -9.20 -8.39 5.17
CA ALA A 36 -9.44 -7.39 4.15
C ALA A 36 -9.13 -8.01 2.78
N ASN A 37 -10.06 -7.93 1.83
CA ASN A 37 -9.77 -8.36 0.46
C ASN A 37 -9.07 -7.25 -0.32
N GLY A 38 -8.42 -7.64 -1.42
CA GLY A 38 -7.64 -6.73 -2.26
C GLY A 38 -8.47 -5.54 -2.79
N LYS A 39 -9.73 -5.75 -3.18
CA LYS A 39 -10.59 -4.68 -3.72
C LYS A 39 -10.85 -3.58 -2.67
N GLN A 40 -11.12 -3.96 -1.43
CA GLN A 40 -11.31 -3.01 -0.32
C GLN A 40 -10.02 -2.23 -0.02
N ALA A 41 -8.88 -2.92 -0.04
CA ALA A 41 -7.57 -2.29 0.14
C ALA A 41 -7.28 -1.28 -0.98
N ALA A 42 -7.48 -1.68 -2.25
CA ALA A 42 -7.26 -0.81 -3.41
C ALA A 42 -8.18 0.42 -3.41
N ALA A 43 -9.46 0.26 -3.09
CA ALA A 43 -10.38 1.40 -2.98
C ALA A 43 -9.91 2.43 -1.93
N THR A 44 -9.40 1.94 -0.79
CA THR A 44 -8.88 2.80 0.28
C THR A 44 -7.57 3.47 -0.12
N ILE A 45 -6.65 2.74 -0.74
CA ILE A 45 -5.37 3.27 -1.22
C ILE A 45 -5.59 4.29 -2.34
N LYS A 46 -6.55 4.06 -3.24
CA LYS A 46 -6.98 5.05 -4.23
C LYS A 46 -7.44 6.34 -3.56
N PHE A 47 -8.28 6.23 -2.53
CA PHE A 47 -8.74 7.40 -1.77
C PHE A 47 -7.56 8.17 -1.15
N ILE A 48 -6.55 7.48 -0.61
CA ILE A 48 -5.32 8.10 -0.09
C ILE A 48 -4.59 8.85 -1.21
N ARG A 49 -4.41 8.23 -2.37
CA ARG A 49 -3.75 8.84 -3.53
C ARG A 49 -4.48 10.10 -4.01
N ASP A 50 -5.81 10.02 -4.12
CA ASP A 50 -6.67 11.14 -4.51
C ASP A 50 -6.60 12.28 -3.49
N PHE A 51 -6.43 11.97 -2.20
CA PHE A 51 -6.26 12.97 -1.14
C PHE A 51 -4.92 13.70 -1.28
N VAL A 52 -3.82 12.97 -1.49
CA VAL A 52 -2.50 13.58 -1.71
C VAL A 52 -2.49 14.43 -2.99
N ALA A 53 -3.18 13.98 -4.04
CA ALA A 53 -3.30 14.73 -5.28
C ALA A 53 -3.98 16.09 -5.10
N LYS A 54 -4.93 16.19 -4.16
CA LYS A 54 -5.61 17.45 -3.79
C LYS A 54 -4.77 18.30 -2.86
N LEU A 55 -4.00 17.70 -1.95
CA LEU A 55 -3.17 18.41 -0.98
C LEU A 55 -1.93 19.04 -1.65
N TRP A 56 -1.30 18.31 -2.57
CA TRP A 56 -0.06 18.71 -3.21
C TRP A 56 -0.24 18.90 -4.71
N ASN A 57 -0.25 17.81 -5.49
CA ASN A 57 -0.62 17.79 -6.91
C ASN A 57 -0.66 16.35 -7.44
N LYS A 58 -1.18 16.18 -8.66
CA LYS A 58 -1.31 14.88 -9.32
C LYS A 58 0.01 14.18 -9.61
N ASN A 59 1.08 14.92 -9.93
CA ASN A 59 2.37 14.32 -10.28
C ASN A 59 2.98 13.63 -9.07
N ILE A 60 3.06 14.35 -7.95
CA ILE A 60 3.58 13.79 -6.69
C ILE A 60 2.72 12.61 -6.23
N ALA A 61 1.39 12.73 -6.29
CA ALA A 61 0.50 11.65 -5.87
C ALA A 61 0.59 10.39 -6.75
N ARG A 62 0.86 10.55 -8.05
CA ARG A 62 1.04 9.43 -8.96
C ARG A 62 2.31 8.64 -8.62
N ASP A 63 3.39 9.35 -8.30
CA ASP A 63 4.71 8.76 -8.12
C ASP A 63 4.97 8.33 -6.66
N LEU A 64 4.11 8.74 -5.72
CA LEU A 64 4.14 8.30 -4.33
C LEU A 64 3.86 6.79 -4.21
N ARG A 65 4.69 6.08 -3.45
CA ARG A 65 4.47 4.67 -3.11
C ARG A 65 3.48 4.55 -1.96
N ILE A 66 2.39 3.83 -2.20
CA ILE A 66 1.37 3.52 -1.19
C ILE A 66 1.28 2.00 -1.02
N LEU A 67 1.71 1.52 0.14
CA LEU A 67 1.82 0.10 0.49
C LEU A 67 0.56 -0.38 1.21
N TYR A 68 0.25 -1.66 1.02
CA TYR A 68 -0.71 -2.37 1.86
C TYR A 68 -0.01 -2.89 3.14
N GLY A 69 -0.51 -2.51 4.31
CA GLY A 69 0.03 -2.91 5.61
C GLY A 69 -0.86 -3.87 6.40
N GLY A 70 -1.79 -4.56 5.75
CA GLY A 70 -2.58 -5.62 6.41
C GLY A 70 -1.81 -6.94 6.54
N SER A 71 -2.54 -8.02 6.84
CA SER A 71 -1.94 -9.36 6.94
C SER A 71 -1.47 -9.84 5.56
N VAL A 72 -0.15 -9.95 5.41
CA VAL A 72 0.52 -10.37 4.17
C VAL A 72 1.35 -11.61 4.45
N THR A 73 1.21 -12.59 3.56
CA THR A 73 2.00 -13.82 3.48
C THR A 73 2.39 -14.07 2.01
N SER A 74 3.31 -15.00 1.79
CA SER A 74 3.68 -15.46 0.45
C SER A 74 2.48 -16.06 -0.31
N GLY A 75 1.48 -16.58 0.40
CA GLY A 75 0.26 -17.17 -0.17
C GLY A 75 -0.79 -16.15 -0.61
N ASN A 76 -0.73 -14.89 -0.15
CA ASN A 76 -1.76 -13.89 -0.47
C ASN A 76 -1.21 -12.60 -1.10
N ILE A 77 0.11 -12.38 -1.11
CA ILE A 77 0.71 -11.12 -1.60
C ILE A 77 0.23 -10.76 -3.01
N ALA A 78 0.12 -11.77 -3.89
CA ALA A 78 -0.29 -11.60 -5.27
C ALA A 78 -1.68 -10.97 -5.42
N GLU A 79 -2.61 -11.23 -4.49
CA GLU A 79 -3.95 -10.62 -4.49
C GLU A 79 -3.86 -9.09 -4.40
N PHE A 80 -2.97 -8.59 -3.55
CA PHE A 80 -2.85 -7.15 -3.28
C PHE A 80 -2.00 -6.46 -4.35
N VAL A 81 -0.81 -6.98 -4.64
CA VAL A 81 0.14 -6.27 -5.54
C VAL A 81 -0.21 -6.38 -7.01
N SER A 82 -1.16 -7.24 -7.40
CA SER A 82 -1.73 -7.26 -8.75
C SER A 82 -2.66 -6.07 -9.03
N LEU A 83 -3.13 -5.38 -7.99
CA LEU A 83 -3.98 -4.21 -8.13
C LEU A 83 -3.15 -2.97 -8.47
N LEU A 84 -3.69 -2.13 -9.36
CA LEU A 84 -2.99 -0.99 -9.95
C LEU A 84 -2.66 0.11 -8.94
N GLU A 85 -3.43 0.17 -7.86
CA GLU A 85 -3.39 1.19 -6.82
C GLU A 85 -2.33 0.89 -5.74
N ILE A 86 -2.04 -0.39 -5.51
CA ILE A 86 -1.25 -0.89 -4.38
C ILE A 86 0.20 -1.10 -4.82
N ASP A 87 1.14 -0.32 -4.32
CA ASP A 87 2.52 -0.32 -4.86
C ASP A 87 3.42 -1.40 -4.25
N GLY A 88 2.98 -2.04 -3.17
CA GLY A 88 3.72 -3.08 -2.46
C GLY A 88 3.10 -3.39 -1.11
N ALA A 89 3.89 -3.95 -0.20
CA ALA A 89 3.43 -4.33 1.14
C ALA A 89 4.38 -3.85 2.24
N LEU A 90 3.81 -3.48 3.39
CA LEU A 90 4.51 -3.37 4.67
C LEU A 90 4.24 -4.66 5.45
N VAL A 91 5.24 -5.53 5.53
CA VAL A 91 5.07 -6.91 5.99
C VAL A 91 5.34 -7.03 7.49
N GLY A 92 4.36 -7.53 8.24
CA GLY A 92 4.47 -7.82 9.68
C GLY A 92 5.21 -9.14 9.97
N GLY A 93 4.60 -10.05 10.73
CA GLY A 93 5.26 -11.26 11.23
C GLY A 93 5.86 -12.20 10.17
N ALA A 94 5.35 -12.19 8.93
CA ALA A 94 5.95 -12.93 7.82
C ALA A 94 7.37 -12.45 7.46
N SER A 95 7.73 -11.19 7.79
CA SER A 95 9.07 -10.65 7.58
C SER A 95 10.13 -11.31 8.47
N LEU A 96 9.74 -11.89 9.59
CA LEU A 96 10.64 -12.55 10.55
C LEU A 96 11.11 -13.94 10.08
N LYS A 97 10.52 -14.46 9.00
CA LYS A 97 10.86 -15.75 8.40
C LYS A 97 11.53 -15.51 7.05
N ALA A 98 12.85 -15.70 6.98
CA ALA A 98 13.64 -15.32 5.81
C ALA A 98 13.08 -15.87 4.48
N GLY A 99 12.78 -17.17 4.40
CA GLY A 99 12.22 -17.78 3.19
C GLY A 99 10.85 -17.20 2.78
N GLU A 100 10.01 -16.90 3.77
CA GLU A 100 8.70 -16.29 3.54
C GLU A 100 8.84 -14.85 3.01
N PHE A 101 9.70 -14.06 3.65
CA PHE A 101 9.93 -12.67 3.27
C PHE A 101 10.57 -12.54 1.88
N VAL A 102 11.57 -13.38 1.57
CA VAL A 102 12.18 -13.44 0.24
C VAL A 102 11.12 -13.78 -0.82
N SER A 103 10.26 -14.77 -0.55
CA SER A 103 9.17 -15.12 -1.46
C SER A 103 8.23 -13.94 -1.73
N ILE A 104 7.82 -13.21 -0.68
CA ILE A 104 6.97 -12.01 -0.81
C ILE A 104 7.63 -10.95 -1.69
N VAL A 105 8.93 -10.68 -1.46
CA VAL A 105 9.68 -9.69 -2.24
C VAL A 105 9.81 -10.11 -3.70
N SER A 106 10.19 -11.36 -3.97
CA SER A 106 10.35 -11.88 -5.34
C SER A 106 9.03 -11.87 -6.13
N GLN A 107 7.92 -12.28 -5.51
CA GLN A 107 6.60 -12.23 -6.13
C GLN A 107 6.19 -10.78 -6.43
N THR A 108 6.39 -9.87 -5.48
CA THR A 108 6.07 -8.45 -5.65
C THR A 108 6.85 -7.83 -6.79
N ALA A 109 8.18 -8.03 -6.84
CA ALA A 109 9.02 -7.51 -7.91
C ALA A 109 8.62 -8.04 -9.29
N THR A 110 8.31 -9.34 -9.38
CA THR A 110 7.88 -9.99 -10.63
C THR A 110 6.55 -9.41 -11.13
N ILE A 111 5.55 -9.32 -10.26
CA ILE A 111 4.23 -8.82 -10.61
C ILE A 111 4.32 -7.34 -11.02
N LYS A 112 5.02 -6.51 -10.25
CA LYS A 112 5.13 -5.07 -10.55
C LYS A 112 5.90 -4.78 -11.82
N LYS A 113 6.97 -5.53 -12.13
CA LYS A 113 7.67 -5.40 -13.41
C LYS A 113 6.72 -5.65 -14.59
N ASN A 114 5.87 -6.67 -14.48
CA ASN A 114 4.90 -7.02 -15.54
C ASN A 114 3.75 -6.01 -15.69
N THR A 115 3.33 -5.37 -14.60
CA THR A 115 2.27 -4.35 -14.63
C THR A 115 2.78 -3.02 -15.18
N THR A 116 4.02 -2.63 -14.85
CA THR A 116 4.61 -1.37 -15.34
C THR A 116 4.94 -1.42 -16.82
N SER A 117 5.39 -2.57 -17.35
CA SER A 117 5.64 -2.74 -18.80
C SER A 117 4.37 -2.69 -19.66
N LYS A 118 3.18 -2.65 -19.06
CA LYS A 118 1.88 -2.54 -19.75
C LYS A 118 1.23 -1.15 -19.64
N ARG A 119 1.88 -0.20 -18.95
CA ARG A 119 1.45 1.21 -18.86
C ARG A 119 2.30 2.07 -19.78
#